data_AF-A0A8X7TJ84-F1
#
_entry.id   AF-A0A8X7TJ84-F1
#
_cell.length_a   1.000
_cell.length_b   1.000
_cell.length_c   1.000
_cell.angle_alpha   90.00
_cell.angle_beta   90.00
_cell.angle_gamma   90.00
#
_symmetry.space_group_name_H-M   'P 1'
#
loop_
_entity.id
_entity.type
_entity.pdbx_description
1 polymer ?
#
loop_
_entity_poly.entity_id
_entity_poly.type
_entity_poly.pdbx_seq_one_letter_code
_entity_poly.pdbx_strand_id
1 'polypeptide(L)'
;MLLSIQCRAVRLTDPLQFQLLVDHITGHVIDDEELGLAAQIVHMVIAGNSVEFPRKFLTRQNMAAQDQSKLYEPINELDIMLNQIAAGVSLDIMPGMNDPANFALPQQDPFLIETCPHVYFVGNQEKYDTRLVKEGQLIRLICIPKFSETGAAVEVNLRNLEYHTRSFSIQLKS
;
A
#
# COMPACT_ATOMS: atom_id res chain seq x y z
N MET A 1 -13.42 5.75 -5.05
CA MET A 1 -12.90 4.84 -4.01
C MET A 1 -11.47 5.20 -3.72
N LEU A 2 -11.10 5.16 -2.45
CA LEU A 2 -9.73 5.25 -1.99
C LEU A 2 -9.23 3.83 -1.81
N LEU A 3 -8.25 3.44 -2.63
CA LEU A 3 -7.61 2.14 -2.55
C LEU A 3 -6.47 2.29 -1.56
N SER A 4 -6.63 1.70 -0.38
CA SER A 4 -5.57 1.68 0.62
C SER A 4 -4.86 0.33 0.56
N ILE A 5 -3.59 0.37 0.16
CA ILE A 5 -2.74 -0.81 0.09
C ILE A 5 -1.60 -0.60 1.05
N GLN A 6 -1.14 -1.70 1.63
CA GLN A 6 0.15 -1.71 2.26
C GLN A 6 1.08 -2.64 1.51
N CYS A 7 2.08 -2.04 0.87
CA CYS A 7 3.22 -2.78 0.35
C CYS A 7 4.19 -3.03 1.50
N ARG A 8 4.45 -4.30 1.81
CA ARG A 8 5.70 -4.67 2.46
C ARG A 8 6.63 -5.25 1.40
N ALA A 9 7.83 -4.70 1.30
CA ALA A 9 8.98 -5.27 0.64
C ALA A 9 8.84 -5.60 -0.86
N VAL A 10 9.56 -4.82 -1.66
CA VAL A 10 10.14 -5.16 -2.96
C VAL A 10 11.13 -6.34 -2.84
N ARG A 11 10.61 -7.50 -2.42
CA ARG A 11 11.05 -8.82 -2.85
C ARG A 11 9.77 -9.56 -3.19
N LEU A 12 9.26 -9.23 -4.36
CA LEU A 12 8.25 -9.96 -5.10
C LEU A 12 7.28 -10.75 -4.18
N THR A 13 6.21 -10.08 -3.72
CA THR A 13 4.89 -10.63 -4.07
C THR A 13 5.00 -11.17 -5.48
N ASP A 14 4.52 -12.39 -5.71
CA ASP A 14 4.48 -13.02 -7.03
C ASP A 14 4.23 -11.94 -8.10
N PRO A 15 5.16 -11.70 -9.06
CA PRO A 15 5.09 -10.58 -10.00
C PRO A 15 3.73 -10.52 -10.71
N LEU A 16 3.06 -11.67 -10.79
CA LEU A 16 1.71 -11.77 -11.28
C LEU A 16 0.67 -11.07 -10.40
N GLN A 17 0.72 -11.17 -9.07
CA GLN A 17 -0.23 -10.47 -8.17
C GLN A 17 -0.14 -8.95 -8.33
N PHE A 18 1.09 -8.44 -8.48
CA PHE A 18 1.30 -7.03 -8.75
C PHE A 18 0.78 -6.65 -10.14
N GLN A 19 1.04 -7.49 -11.15
CA GLN A 19 0.49 -7.26 -12.49
C GLN A 19 -1.05 -7.24 -12.48
N LEU A 20 -1.70 -8.18 -11.78
CA LEU A 20 -3.15 -8.20 -11.63
C LEU A 20 -3.69 -6.95 -10.93
N LEU A 21 -2.95 -6.42 -9.95
CA LEU A 21 -3.29 -5.15 -9.33
C LEU A 21 -3.19 -3.99 -10.33
N VAL A 22 -2.12 -3.93 -11.12
CA VAL A 22 -1.94 -2.90 -12.16
C VAL A 22 -3.03 -3.01 -13.22
N ASP A 23 -3.36 -4.21 -13.68
CA ASP A 23 -4.43 -4.46 -14.64
C ASP A 23 -5.79 -4.02 -14.09
N HIS A 24 -6.05 -4.26 -12.79
CA HIS A 24 -7.24 -3.78 -12.10
C HIS A 24 -7.33 -2.25 -12.06
N ILE A 25 -6.24 -1.59 -11.69
CA ILE A 25 -6.20 -0.12 -11.60
C ILE A 25 -6.29 0.55 -12.98
N THR A 26 -5.69 -0.07 -14.00
CA THR A 26 -5.68 0.47 -15.37
C THR A 26 -6.93 0.10 -16.18
N GLY A 27 -7.79 -0.78 -15.66
CA GLY A 27 -9.04 -1.18 -16.31
C GLY A 27 -8.90 -2.28 -17.37
N HIS A 28 -7.85 -3.11 -17.30
CA HIS A 28 -7.66 -4.29 -18.14
C HIS A 28 -8.40 -5.55 -17.61
N VAL A 29 -9.38 -5.37 -16.72
CA VAL A 29 -10.17 -6.46 -16.15
C VAL A 29 -11.20 -6.96 -17.17
N ILE A 30 -11.39 -8.27 -17.22
CA ILE A 30 -12.25 -8.94 -18.21
C ILE A 30 -13.74 -8.85 -17.82
N ASP A 31 -14.05 -8.71 -16.54
CA ASP A 31 -15.42 -8.70 -16.03
C ASP A 31 -16.02 -7.29 -15.95
N ASP A 32 -17.24 -7.11 -16.47
CA ASP A 32 -17.93 -5.81 -16.55
C ASP A 32 -18.33 -5.27 -15.17
N GLU A 33 -18.67 -6.15 -14.23
CA GLU A 33 -19.00 -5.75 -12.85
C GLU A 33 -17.76 -5.23 -12.11
N GLU A 34 -16.61 -5.90 -12.28
CA GLU A 34 -15.35 -5.46 -11.70
C GLU A 34 -14.82 -4.19 -12.35
N LEU A 35 -15.00 -4.04 -13.67
CA LEU A 35 -14.64 -2.83 -14.41
C LEU A 35 -15.40 -1.60 -13.86
N GLY A 36 -16.68 -1.75 -13.54
CA GLY A 36 -17.49 -0.67 -12.97
C GLY A 36 -17.01 -0.19 -11.60
N LEU A 37 -16.42 -1.08 -10.80
CA LEU A 37 -15.84 -0.77 -9.50
C LEU A 37 -14.43 -0.19 -9.65
N ALA A 38 -13.60 -0.79 -10.49
CA ALA A 38 -12.25 -0.31 -10.81
C ALA A 38 -12.25 1.13 -11.36
N ALA A 39 -13.20 1.46 -12.24
CA ALA A 39 -13.35 2.80 -12.82
C ALA A 39 -13.63 3.90 -11.79
N GLN A 40 -14.11 3.54 -10.59
CA GLN A 40 -14.37 4.48 -9.52
C GLN A 40 -13.16 4.71 -8.62
N ILE A 41 -12.04 4.03 -8.83
CA ILE A 41 -10.81 4.24 -8.06
C ILE A 41 -10.19 5.57 -8.52
N VAL A 42 -10.02 6.50 -7.59
CA VAL A 42 -9.50 7.85 -7.89
C VAL A 42 -8.10 8.05 -7.33
N HIS A 43 -7.81 7.37 -6.22
CA HIS A 43 -6.60 7.59 -5.44
C HIS A 43 -6.16 6.31 -4.74
N MET A 44 -4.86 6.03 -4.82
CA MET A 44 -4.21 4.91 -4.16
C MET A 44 -3.26 5.41 -3.07
N VAL A 45 -3.35 4.85 -1.87
CA VAL A 45 -2.45 5.16 -0.76
C VAL A 45 -1.63 3.93 -0.42
N ILE A 46 -0.30 4.06 -0.40
CA ILE A 46 0.64 3.04 0.09
C ILE A 46 0.99 3.34 1.54
N ALA A 47 0.52 2.51 2.47
CA ALA A 47 0.69 2.69 3.91
C ALA A 47 1.99 2.07 4.47
N GLY A 48 3.15 2.51 3.96
CA GLY A 48 4.49 2.24 4.51
C GLY A 48 5.01 0.81 4.47
N ASN A 49 6.32 0.68 4.75
CA ASN A 49 7.15 -0.53 4.59
C ASN A 49 7.40 -0.90 3.12
N SER A 50 7.40 0.09 2.24
CA SER A 50 7.51 -0.08 0.79
C SER A 50 8.79 -0.81 0.38
N VAL A 51 9.91 -0.55 1.06
CA VAL A 51 11.21 -1.19 0.76
C VAL A 51 11.67 -2.06 1.93
N GLU A 52 12.30 -3.20 1.62
CA GLU A 52 13.03 -4.01 2.59
C GLU A 52 14.52 -4.08 2.24
N PHE A 53 15.34 -3.44 3.07
CA PHE A 53 16.78 -3.51 2.91
C PHE A 53 17.34 -4.79 3.56
N PRO A 54 18.21 -5.54 2.87
CA PRO A 54 18.88 -6.68 3.47
C PRO A 54 19.71 -6.24 4.69
N ARG A 55 19.36 -6.78 5.88
CA ARG A 55 19.98 -6.42 7.18
C ARG A 55 21.51 -6.52 7.24
N LYS A 56 22.13 -7.30 6.34
CA LYS A 56 23.59 -7.43 6.22
C LYS A 56 24.29 -6.09 5.99
N PHE A 57 23.61 -5.12 5.39
CA PHE A 57 24.16 -3.80 5.05
C PHE A 57 23.97 -2.74 6.15
N LEU A 58 23.16 -3.01 7.18
CA LEU A 58 22.90 -2.09 8.30
C LEU A 58 23.96 -2.19 9.41
N THR A 59 24.75 -3.27 9.44
CA THR A 59 25.79 -3.49 10.43
C THR A 59 27.12 -2.97 9.91
N ARG A 60 27.39 -1.68 10.21
CA ARG A 60 28.66 -0.94 10.09
C ARG A 60 29.83 -1.75 9.49
N GLN A 61 30.14 -1.52 8.22
CA GLN A 61 31.49 -1.68 7.65
C GLN A 61 31.64 -0.80 6.40
N ASN A 62 32.83 -0.23 6.20
CA ASN A 62 33.19 0.57 5.04
C ASN A 62 32.90 -0.22 3.75
N MET A 63 31.91 0.18 2.96
CA MET A 63 31.53 -0.56 1.75
C MET A 63 32.16 0.05 0.49
N ALA A 64 32.73 -0.83 -0.34
CA ALA A 64 33.19 -0.52 -1.67
C ALA A 64 32.02 -0.10 -2.58
N ALA A 65 32.30 0.66 -3.63
CA ALA A 65 31.31 1.18 -4.59
C ALA A 65 30.40 0.09 -5.22
N GLN A 66 30.84 -1.17 -5.21
CA GLN A 66 30.12 -2.32 -5.77
C GLN A 66 28.97 -2.84 -4.89
N ASP A 67 28.97 -2.52 -3.59
CA ASP A 67 27.92 -2.92 -2.65
C ASP A 67 26.84 -1.85 -2.49
N GLN A 68 27.09 -0.62 -2.97
CA GLN A 68 26.09 0.45 -3.03
C GLN A 68 25.03 0.18 -4.10
N SER A 69 25.38 -0.40 -5.25
CA SER A 69 24.41 -0.72 -6.31
C SER A 69 23.31 -1.67 -5.84
N LYS A 70 23.65 -2.68 -5.02
CA LYS A 70 22.70 -3.63 -4.43
C LYS A 70 21.75 -3.00 -3.40
N LEU A 71 22.14 -1.86 -2.83
CA LEU A 71 21.27 -1.11 -1.91
C LEU A 71 20.22 -0.28 -2.66
N TYR A 72 20.53 0.19 -3.87
CA TYR A 72 19.61 0.98 -4.70
C TYR A 72 18.70 0.12 -5.59
N GLU A 73 19.03 -1.16 -5.83
CA GLU A 73 18.20 -2.09 -6.60
C GLU A 73 16.72 -2.09 -6.14
N PRO A 74 16.37 -2.28 -4.85
CA PRO A 74 14.98 -2.26 -4.40
C PRO A 74 14.28 -0.91 -4.57
N ILE A 75 15.03 0.20 -4.54
CA ILE A 75 14.51 1.55 -4.73
C ILE A 75 14.17 1.77 -6.21
N ASN A 76 15.03 1.31 -7.12
CA ASN A 76 14.79 1.40 -8.55
C ASN A 76 13.60 0.53 -8.98
N GLU A 77 13.48 -0.69 -8.42
CA GLU A 77 12.31 -1.55 -8.65
C GLU A 77 11.02 -0.89 -8.14
N LEU A 78 11.06 -0.26 -6.96
CA LEU A 78 9.93 0.51 -6.43
C LEU A 78 9.54 1.65 -7.39
N ASP A 79 10.50 2.44 -7.86
CA ASP A 79 10.24 3.57 -8.77
C ASP A 79 9.54 3.12 -10.06
N ILE A 80 9.99 2.02 -10.67
CA ILE A 80 9.33 1.44 -11.86
C ILE A 80 7.88 1.07 -11.55
N MET A 81 7.62 0.40 -10.43
CA MET A 81 6.27 0.00 -10.03
C MET A 81 5.36 1.21 -9.76
N LEU A 82 5.86 2.21 -9.04
CA LEU A 82 5.11 3.43 -8.75
C LEU A 82 4.77 4.19 -10.04
N ASN A 83 5.70 4.26 -10.99
CA ASN A 83 5.46 4.89 -12.28
C ASN A 83 4.36 4.18 -13.09
N GLN A 84 4.28 2.85 -13.02
CA GLN A 84 3.20 2.09 -13.67
C GLN A 84 1.82 2.41 -13.09
N ILE A 85 1.72 2.53 -11.76
CA ILE A 85 0.46 2.83 -11.08
C ILE A 85 0.07 4.30 -11.25
N ALA A 86 1.05 5.21 -11.18
CA ALA A 86 0.86 6.64 -11.34
C ALA A 86 0.29 7.02 -12.72
N ALA A 87 0.46 6.15 -13.72
CA ALA A 87 -0.16 6.31 -15.04
C ALA A 87 -1.69 6.11 -15.01
N GLY A 88 -2.21 5.33 -14.07
CA GLY A 88 -3.64 5.03 -13.95
C GLY A 88 -4.36 5.88 -12.90
N VAL A 89 -3.75 6.09 -11.72
CA VAL A 89 -4.38 6.80 -10.59
C VAL A 89 -3.39 7.68 -9.85
N SER A 90 -3.91 8.69 -9.14
CA SER A 90 -3.10 9.47 -8.20
C SER A 90 -2.65 8.59 -7.04
N LEU A 91 -1.37 8.70 -6.64
CA LEU A 91 -0.76 7.82 -5.66
C LEU A 91 -0.02 8.62 -4.56
N ASP A 92 -0.34 8.30 -3.30
CA ASP A 92 0.37 8.80 -2.13
C ASP A 92 1.10 7.66 -1.42
N ILE A 93 2.31 7.91 -0.94
CA ILE A 93 3.12 6.95 -0.18
C ILE A 93 3.41 7.50 1.22
N MET A 94 3.07 6.73 2.23
CA MET A 94 3.42 7.03 3.63
C MET A 94 4.68 6.24 3.99
N PRO A 95 5.68 6.85 4.64
CA PRO A 95 6.86 6.11 5.08
C PRO A 95 6.51 5.16 6.23
N GLY A 96 7.08 3.95 6.20
CA GLY A 96 7.06 2.99 7.30
C GLY A 96 8.40 2.90 8.03
N MET A 97 8.48 1.97 8.97
CA MET A 97 9.66 1.79 9.84
C MET A 97 10.91 1.33 9.08
N ASN A 98 10.74 0.64 7.95
CA ASN A 98 11.85 0.12 7.14
C ASN A 98 12.23 1.02 5.96
N ASP A 99 11.51 2.12 5.74
CA ASP A 99 11.73 3.01 4.61
C ASP A 99 12.86 4.01 4.91
N PRO A 100 13.59 4.51 3.89
CA PRO A 100 14.71 5.42 4.06
C PRO A 100 14.22 6.86 4.32
N ALA A 101 13.45 7.06 5.39
CA ALA A 101 12.94 8.34 5.84
C ALA A 101 13.60 8.76 7.16
N ASN A 102 13.61 10.06 7.45
CA ASN A 102 14.11 10.57 8.72
C ASN A 102 13.22 10.06 9.87
N PHE A 103 13.83 9.48 10.91
CA PHE A 103 13.12 9.03 12.11
C PHE A 103 12.69 10.20 13.02
N ALA A 104 13.27 11.39 12.82
CA ALA A 104 12.87 12.57 13.58
C ALA A 104 11.46 12.99 13.17
N LEU A 105 10.56 13.02 14.16
CA LEU A 105 9.21 13.53 14.00
C LEU A 105 9.25 15.00 13.54
N PRO A 106 8.30 15.45 12.70
CA PRO A 106 8.18 16.85 12.33
C PRO A 106 8.08 17.74 13.58
N GLN A 107 8.54 18.99 13.45
CA GLN A 107 8.64 19.95 14.55
C GLN A 107 7.28 20.41 15.10
N GLN A 108 6.21 20.19 14.33
CA GLN A 108 4.82 20.18 14.82
C GLN A 108 4.39 18.74 15.07
N ASP A 109 3.68 18.51 16.18
CA ASP A 109 3.23 17.18 16.59
C ASP A 109 2.29 16.58 15.52
N PRO A 110 2.72 15.58 14.74
CA PRO A 110 1.89 14.98 13.70
C PRO A 110 0.81 14.06 14.29
N PHE A 111 0.82 13.82 15.60
CA PHE A 111 -0.13 12.96 16.30
C PHE A 111 -1.30 13.73 16.91
N LEU A 112 -1.26 15.07 16.90
CA LEU A 112 -2.39 15.87 17.33
C LEU A 112 -3.47 15.88 16.23
N ILE A 113 -4.50 15.06 16.44
CA ILE A 113 -5.68 15.04 15.58
C ILE A 113 -6.65 16.13 16.08
N GLU A 114 -6.59 17.31 15.45
CA GLU A 114 -7.48 18.45 15.79
C GLU A 114 -8.93 18.22 15.34
N THR A 115 -9.11 17.49 14.23
CA THR A 115 -10.42 17.17 13.67
C THR A 115 -10.55 15.66 13.55
N CYS A 116 -11.68 15.11 13.99
CA CYS A 116 -11.92 13.68 13.86
C CYS A 116 -11.90 13.29 12.36
N PRO A 117 -11.14 12.28 11.94
CA PRO A 117 -11.14 11.82 10.56
C PRO A 117 -12.35 10.91 10.29
N HIS A 118 -12.87 10.92 9.07
CA HIS A 118 -13.97 10.02 8.66
C HIS A 118 -13.49 8.58 8.44
N VAL A 119 -12.22 8.43 8.04
CA VAL A 119 -11.56 7.14 7.84
C VAL A 119 -10.19 7.20 8.49
N TYR A 120 -9.85 6.18 9.26
CA TYR A 120 -8.56 6.05 9.92
C TYR A 120 -7.97 4.68 9.58
N PHE A 121 -6.83 4.72 8.89
CA PHE A 121 -6.15 3.51 8.42
C PHE A 121 -5.00 3.17 9.35
N VAL A 122 -4.81 1.89 9.60
CA VAL A 122 -3.67 1.34 10.33
C VAL A 122 -2.98 0.34 9.41
N GLY A 123 -1.75 0.66 9.03
CA GLY A 123 -0.89 -0.25 8.30
C GLY A 123 -0.22 -1.29 9.21
N ASN A 124 0.43 -2.23 8.55
CA ASN A 124 1.29 -3.32 9.02
C ASN A 124 0.58 -4.35 9.87
N GLN A 125 -0.69 -4.61 9.56
CA GLN A 125 -1.49 -5.57 10.33
C GLN A 125 -1.34 -6.98 9.76
N GLU A 126 -1.38 -8.00 10.64
CA GLU A 126 -1.28 -9.40 10.23
C GLU A 126 -2.56 -9.89 9.52
N LYS A 127 -3.70 -9.24 9.82
CA LYS A 127 -4.99 -9.58 9.27
C LYS A 127 -5.75 -8.32 8.90
N TYR A 128 -6.56 -8.46 7.86
CA TYR A 128 -7.56 -7.46 7.53
C TYR A 128 -8.64 -7.44 8.60
N ASP A 129 -8.94 -6.25 9.11
CA ASP A 129 -10.07 -6.03 10.02
C ASP A 129 -10.61 -4.61 9.82
N THR A 130 -11.89 -4.41 10.12
CA THR A 130 -12.49 -3.08 10.04
C THR A 130 -13.60 -2.92 11.05
N ARG A 131 -13.69 -1.71 11.59
CA ARG A 131 -14.70 -1.35 12.57
C ARG A 131 -15.29 0.01 12.24
N LEU A 132 -16.62 0.09 12.28
CA LEU A 132 -17.33 1.37 12.25
C LEU A 132 -17.58 1.80 13.69
N VAL A 133 -17.07 2.98 14.05
CA VAL A 133 -17.21 3.58 15.38
C VAL A 133 -18.00 4.88 15.24
N LYS A 134 -18.85 5.20 16.22
CA LYS A 134 -19.62 6.44 16.27
C LYS A 134 -19.25 7.22 17.52
N GLU A 135 -18.44 8.26 17.35
CA GLU A 135 -18.00 9.16 18.40
C GLU A 135 -18.10 10.59 17.86
N GLY A 136 -19.25 11.24 18.04
CA GLY A 136 -19.59 12.53 17.42
C GLY A 136 -19.88 12.46 15.91
N GLN A 137 -19.07 11.72 15.16
CA GLN A 137 -19.25 11.38 13.75
C GLN A 137 -19.02 9.88 13.50
N LEU A 138 -19.35 9.41 12.30
CA LEU A 138 -19.03 8.06 11.86
C LEU A 138 -17.56 7.98 11.43
N ILE A 139 -16.82 7.07 12.05
CA ILE A 139 -15.40 6.85 11.80
C ILE A 139 -15.21 5.40 11.39
N ARG A 140 -14.62 5.19 10.21
CA ARG A 140 -14.24 3.87 9.71
C ARG A 140 -12.78 3.59 10.07
N LEU A 141 -12.56 2.64 10.97
CA LEU A 141 -11.23 2.10 11.28
C LEU A 141 -10.92 0.95 10.31
N ILE A 142 -9.74 0.96 9.71
CA ILE A 142 -9.33 -0.06 8.73
C ILE A 142 -7.93 -0.54 9.06
N CYS A 143 -7.80 -1.84 9.34
CA CYS A 143 -6.54 -2.55 9.49
C CYS A 143 -6.16 -3.12 8.13
N ILE A 144 -5.14 -2.53 7.51
CA ILE A 144 -4.65 -2.95 6.20
C ILE A 144 -3.69 -4.13 6.40
N PRO A 145 -3.97 -5.31 5.82
CA PRO A 145 -3.05 -6.43 5.89
C PRO A 145 -1.83 -6.16 5.02
N LYS A 146 -0.76 -6.89 5.29
CA LYS A 146 0.42 -6.88 4.42
C LYS A 146 0.08 -7.52 3.08
N PHE A 147 0.11 -6.74 2.00
CA PHE A 147 -0.13 -7.24 0.64
C PHE A 147 0.84 -8.36 0.26
N SER A 148 2.08 -8.32 0.76
CA SER A 148 3.11 -9.36 0.55
C SER A 148 2.72 -10.75 1.01
N GLU A 149 1.89 -10.86 2.04
CA GLU A 149 1.49 -12.13 2.65
C GLU A 149 0.08 -12.54 2.19
N THR A 150 -0.83 -11.57 2.02
CA THR A 150 -2.24 -11.84 1.73
C THR A 150 -2.63 -11.71 0.26
N GLY A 151 -1.84 -10.99 -0.54
CA GLY A 151 -2.23 -10.58 -1.90
C GLY A 151 -3.50 -9.73 -1.90
N ALA A 152 -3.86 -9.09 -0.78
CA ALA A 152 -5.15 -8.42 -0.62
C ALA A 152 -5.01 -6.91 -0.44
N ALA A 153 -5.84 -6.15 -1.17
CA ALA A 153 -6.01 -4.71 -1.07
C ALA A 153 -7.39 -4.36 -0.51
N VAL A 154 -7.53 -3.15 0.02
CA VAL A 154 -8.80 -2.66 0.57
C VAL A 154 -9.25 -1.43 -0.21
N GLU A 155 -10.41 -1.55 -0.83
CA GLU A 155 -11.11 -0.46 -1.52
C GLU A 155 -12.12 0.16 -0.56
N VAL A 156 -12.08 1.48 -0.40
CA VAL A 156 -13.00 2.21 0.47
C VAL A 156 -13.79 3.22 -0.34
N ASN A 157 -15.11 3.16 -0.25
CA ASN A 157 -15.98 4.15 -0.84
C ASN A 157 -16.12 5.34 0.11
N LEU A 158 -15.51 6.48 -0.26
CA LEU A 158 -15.51 7.70 0.55
C LEU A 158 -16.89 8.35 0.70
N ARG A 159 -17.87 8.00 -0.14
CA ARG A 159 -19.23 8.57 -0.07
C ARG A 159 -20.07 7.94 1.02
N ASN A 160 -19.99 6.63 1.19
CA ASN A 160 -20.84 5.85 2.11
C ASN A 160 -20.05 5.07 3.18
N LEU A 161 -18.72 5.14 3.15
CA LEU A 161 -17.80 4.44 4.06
C LEU A 161 -17.94 2.91 3.99
N GLU A 162 -18.47 2.37 2.88
CA GLU A 162 -18.41 0.95 2.56
C GLU A 162 -17.01 0.56 2.12
N TYR A 163 -16.69 -0.71 2.31
CA TYR A 163 -15.38 -1.26 2.00
C TYR A 163 -15.53 -2.56 1.21
N HIS A 164 -14.56 -2.82 0.35
CA HIS A 164 -14.42 -4.08 -0.37
C HIS A 164 -12.98 -4.56 -0.24
N THR A 165 -12.80 -5.81 0.16
CA THR A 165 -11.48 -6.45 0.14
C THR A 165 -11.30 -7.12 -1.22
N ARG A 166 -10.23 -6.75 -1.93
CA ARG A 166 -9.84 -7.36 -3.19
C ARG A 166 -8.65 -8.27 -2.97
N SER A 167 -8.75 -9.51 -3.42
CA SER A 167 -7.66 -10.48 -3.34
C SER A 167 -7.16 -10.78 -4.74
N PHE A 168 -5.86 -10.58 -4.97
CA PHE A 168 -5.18 -10.85 -6.22
C PHE A 168 -4.46 -12.20 -6.07
N SER A 169 -5.12 -13.27 -6.49
CA SER A 169 -4.54 -14.62 -6.46
C SER A 169 -5.06 -15.44 -7.63
N ILE A 170 -4.22 -16.27 -8.24
CA ILE A 170 -4.66 -17.22 -9.26
C ILE A 170 -5.43 -18.34 -8.56
N GLN A 171 -6.74 -18.44 -8.82
CA GLN A 171 -7.43 -19.71 -8.63
C GLN A 171 -7.24 -20.54 -9.90
N LEU A 172 -6.24 -21.43 -9.91
CA LEU A 172 -6.19 -22.52 -10.88
C LEU A 172 -7.42 -23.40 -10.64
N LYS A 173 -8.50 -23.17 -11.38
CA LYS A 173 -9.60 -24.12 -11.48
C LYS A 173 -9.04 -25.36 -12.19
N SER A 174 -8.80 -26.42 -11.41
CA SER A 174 -8.54 -27.77 -11.93
C SER A 174 -9.78 -28.35 -12.59
#